data_AF-B7GQZ3-F1
#
_entry.id   AF-B7GQZ3-F1
#
_cell.length_a   1.000
_cell.length_b   1.000
_cell.length_c   1.000
_cell.angle_alpha   90.00
_cell.angle_beta   90.00
_cell.angle_gamma   90.00
#
_symmetry.space_group_name_H-M   'P 1'
#
loop_
_entity.id
_entity.type
_entity.pdbx_description
1 polymer ?
#
loop_
_entity_poly.entity_id
_entity_poly.type
_entity_poly.pdbx_seq_one_letter_code
_entity_poly.pdbx_strand_id
1 'polypeptide(L)'
;MTPSTIENTEAVNPDGELRQGLFAAQAARIVELQAEIASRQEEVDELKARILDSHPVGTYQAGNLKVQVKPGARRINAGTFEKAYPATKYPGAYQLRPRPLSQLEKLLSADAVADYAMSGKPMVVVS
;
A
#
# COMPACT_ATOMS: atom_id res chain seq x y z
N MET A 1 -53.96 25.77 32.70
CA MET A 1 -52.79 24.86 32.87
C MET A 1 -52.28 24.53 31.47
N THR A 2 -51.31 25.30 30.98
CA THR A 2 -50.65 25.04 29.70
C THR A 2 -49.24 24.52 30.00
N PRO A 3 -48.85 23.33 29.53
CA PRO A 3 -47.44 22.96 29.57
C PRO A 3 -46.72 23.63 28.40
N SER A 4 -45.77 24.50 28.73
CA SER A 4 -44.85 25.12 27.78
C SER A 4 -43.90 24.06 27.22
N THR A 5 -43.93 23.88 25.89
CA THR A 5 -42.90 23.17 25.13
C THR A 5 -41.60 23.96 25.24
N ILE A 6 -40.63 23.41 25.96
CA ILE A 6 -39.26 23.90 25.94
C ILE A 6 -38.59 23.25 24.72
N GLU A 7 -38.38 24.02 23.66
CA GLU A 7 -37.49 23.62 22.56
C GLU A 7 -36.09 23.45 23.13
N ASN A 8 -35.67 22.19 23.27
CA ASN A 8 -34.29 21.85 23.59
C ASN A 8 -33.47 22.01 22.29
N THR A 9 -33.04 23.24 22.00
CA THR A 9 -32.03 23.50 20.98
C THR A 9 -30.73 22.86 21.45
N GLU A 10 -30.45 21.66 20.95
CA GLU A 10 -29.14 21.03 21.05
C GLU A 10 -28.12 22.01 20.45
N ALA A 11 -27.28 22.58 21.29
CA ALA A 11 -26.15 23.37 20.86
C ALA A 11 -25.19 22.44 20.10
N VAL A 12 -25.38 22.37 18.78
CA VAL A 12 -24.42 21.85 17.82
C VAL A 12 -23.06 22.44 18.17
N ASN A 13 -22.13 21.57 18.56
CA ASN A 13 -20.82 21.97 19.03
C ASN A 13 -20.02 22.43 17.80
N PRO A 14 -19.83 23.74 17.56
CA PRO A 14 -19.36 24.26 16.29
C PRO A 14 -17.97 23.70 15.92
N ASP A 15 -17.13 23.44 16.92
CA ASP A 15 -15.80 22.86 16.76
C ASP A 15 -15.81 21.44 16.18
N GLY A 16 -16.88 20.67 16.41
CA GLY A 16 -17.06 19.32 15.87
C GLY A 16 -17.36 19.33 14.38
N GLU A 17 -18.27 20.20 13.95
CA GLU A 17 -18.64 20.37 12.55
C GLU A 17 -17.49 20.93 11.71
N LEU A 18 -16.72 21.89 12.26
CA LEU A 18 -15.52 22.40 11.61
C LEU A 18 -14.48 21.29 11.40
N ARG A 19 -14.23 20.44 12.41
CA ARG A 19 -13.27 19.32 12.30
C ARG A 19 -13.71 18.29 11.28
N GLN A 20 -14.99 17.95 11.27
CA GLN A 20 -15.55 17.00 10.30
C GLN A 20 -15.50 17.56 8.88
N GLY A 21 -15.81 18.85 8.69
CA GLY A 21 -15.69 19.53 7.42
C GLY A 21 -14.26 19.57 6.89
N LEU A 22 -13.28 19.86 7.76
CA LEU A 22 -11.86 19.81 7.40
C LEU A 22 -11.41 18.40 7.03
N PHE A 23 -11.83 17.38 7.78
CA PHE A 23 -11.50 15.99 7.48
C PHE A 23 -12.09 15.55 6.13
N ALA A 24 -13.33 15.92 5.85
CA ALA A 24 -13.98 15.64 4.56
C ALA A 24 -13.27 16.35 3.40
N ALA A 25 -12.90 17.63 3.56
CA ALA A 25 -12.16 18.39 2.56
C ALA A 25 -10.76 17.80 2.30
N GLN A 26 -10.09 17.34 3.35
CA GLN A 26 -8.80 16.65 3.24
C GLN A 26 -8.95 15.33 2.48
N ALA A 27 -9.95 14.51 2.81
CA ALA A 27 -10.21 13.25 2.11
C ALA A 27 -10.52 13.49 0.61
N ALA A 28 -11.39 14.45 0.30
CA ALA A 28 -11.71 14.82 -1.08
C ALA A 28 -10.47 15.26 -1.86
N ARG A 29 -9.63 16.12 -1.26
CA ARG A 29 -8.39 16.57 -1.90
C ARG A 29 -7.40 15.43 -2.12
N ILE A 30 -7.33 14.45 -1.21
CA ILE A 30 -6.52 13.24 -1.39
C ILE A 30 -6.99 12.46 -2.62
N VAL A 31 -8.30 12.26 -2.80
CA VAL A 31 -8.85 11.55 -3.96
C VAL A 31 -8.49 12.25 -5.27
N GLU A 32 -8.65 13.58 -5.33
CA GLU A 32 -8.26 14.37 -6.50
C GLU A 32 -6.77 14.19 -6.84
N LEU A 33 -5.89 14.30 -5.84
CA LEU A 33 -4.46 14.14 -6.03
C LEU A 33 -4.08 12.70 -6.42
N GLN A 34 -4.77 11.69 -5.88
CA GLN A 34 -4.58 10.29 -6.27
C GLN A 34 -4.95 10.07 -7.74
N ALA A 35 -6.03 10.69 -8.22
CA ALA A 35 -6.42 10.61 -9.63
C ALA A 35 -5.38 11.28 -10.54
N GLU A 36 -4.86 12.45 -10.14
CA GLU A 36 -3.79 13.14 -10.86
C GLU A 36 -2.49 12.31 -10.87
N ILE A 37 -2.10 11.73 -9.73
CA ILE A 37 -0.93 10.84 -9.64
C ILE A 37 -1.10 9.65 -10.57
N ALA A 38 -2.28 9.03 -10.63
CA ALA A 38 -2.54 7.89 -11.52
C ALA A 38 -2.35 8.29 -12.99
N SER A 39 -2.94 9.40 -13.42
CA SER A 39 -2.79 9.90 -14.80
C SER A 39 -1.33 10.25 -15.14
N ARG A 40 -0.59 10.87 -14.22
CA ARG A 40 0.84 11.15 -14.42
C ARG A 40 1.69 9.88 -14.43
N GLN A 41 1.29 8.86 -13.67
CA GLN A 41 1.96 7.57 -13.66
C GLN A 41 1.80 6.85 -15.00
N GLU A 42 0.62 6.92 -15.63
CA GLU A 42 0.39 6.41 -16.99
C GLU A 42 1.33 7.08 -18.00
N GLU A 43 1.43 8.41 -17.98
CA GLU A 43 2.34 9.17 -18.87
C GLU A 43 3.81 8.75 -18.67
N VAL A 44 4.24 8.59 -17.41
CA VAL A 44 5.59 8.10 -17.08
C VAL A 44 5.83 6.69 -17.63
N ASP A 45 4.85 5.81 -17.53
CA ASP A 45 4.98 4.42 -17.96
C ASP A 45 4.96 4.28 -19.48
N GLU A 46 4.18 5.10 -20.19
CA GLU A 46 4.26 5.22 -21.66
C GLU A 46 5.65 5.65 -22.13
N LEU A 47 6.23 6.68 -21.49
CA LEU A 47 7.58 7.15 -21.82
C LEU A 47 8.63 6.08 -21.56
N LYS A 48 8.54 5.37 -20.44
CA LYS A 48 9.44 4.23 -20.15
C LYS A 48 9.29 3.12 -21.17
N ALA A 49 8.06 2.77 -21.58
CA ALA A 49 7.82 1.76 -22.60
C ALA A 49 8.50 2.12 -23.94
N ARG A 50 8.34 3.36 -24.41
CA ARG A 50 9.03 3.84 -25.62
C ARG A 50 10.55 3.77 -25.51
N ILE A 51 11.12 4.05 -24.33
CA ILE A 51 12.56 3.91 -24.09
C ILE A 51 12.97 2.43 -24.16
N LEU A 52 12.21 1.52 -23.54
CA LEU A 52 12.48 0.08 -23.56
C LEU A 52 12.39 -0.51 -24.96
N ASP A 53 11.48 -0.03 -25.80
CA ASP A 53 11.32 -0.50 -27.19
C ASP A 53 12.49 -0.07 -28.09
N SER A 54 13.12 1.06 -27.79
CA SER A 54 14.17 1.67 -28.61
C SER A 54 15.58 1.41 -28.10
N HIS A 55 15.77 1.11 -26.82
CA HIS A 55 17.08 0.98 -26.19
C HIS A 55 17.27 -0.38 -25.53
N PRO A 56 18.32 -1.15 -25.91
CA PRO A 56 18.64 -2.40 -25.23
C PRO A 56 19.10 -2.16 -23.77
N VAL A 57 19.32 -3.26 -23.05
CA VAL A 57 19.86 -3.20 -21.68
C VAL A 57 21.22 -2.50 -21.69
N GLY A 58 21.34 -1.43 -20.88
CA GLY A 58 22.49 -0.56 -20.92
C GLY A 58 22.33 0.70 -20.08
N THR A 59 23.39 1.52 -20.07
CA THR A 59 23.38 2.84 -19.44
C THR A 59 23.65 3.88 -20.52
N TYR A 60 22.83 4.92 -20.54
CA TYR A 60 22.79 5.97 -21.56
C TYR A 60 22.88 7.35 -20.91
N GLN A 61 23.49 8.30 -21.61
CA GLN A 61 23.42 9.71 -21.24
C GLN A 61 22.40 10.40 -22.13
N ALA A 62 21.45 11.10 -21.51
CA ALA A 62 20.39 11.87 -22.15
C ALA A 62 20.45 13.31 -21.64
N GLY A 63 21.26 14.14 -22.32
CA GLY A 63 21.56 15.50 -21.85
C GLY A 63 22.27 15.48 -20.50
N ASN A 64 21.66 16.09 -19.49
CA ASN A 64 22.15 16.11 -18.11
C ASN A 64 21.69 14.90 -17.27
N LEU A 65 20.92 13.97 -17.85
CA LEU A 65 20.36 12.82 -17.15
C LEU A 65 21.07 11.52 -17.55
N LYS A 66 21.28 10.65 -16.56
CA LYS A 66 21.75 9.29 -16.77
C LYS A 66 20.56 8.33 -16.75
N VAL A 67 20.32 7.64 -17.86
CA VAL A 67 19.22 6.67 -18.02
C VAL A 67 19.79 5.25 -17.98
N GLN A 68 19.18 4.36 -17.19
CA GLN A 68 19.58 2.96 -17.11
C GLN A 68 18.43 2.04 -17.52
N VAL A 69 18.61 1.29 -18.59
CA VAL A 69 17.72 0.20 -19.01
C VAL A 69 18.22 -1.07 -18.35
N LYS A 70 17.46 -1.59 -17.40
CA LYS A 70 17.81 -2.80 -16.64
C LYS A 70 17.00 -4.00 -17.15
N PRO A 71 17.57 -5.21 -17.12
CA PRO A 71 16.79 -6.41 -17.40
C PRO A 71 15.72 -6.60 -16.32
N GLY A 72 14.60 -7.22 -16.70
CA GLY A 72 13.54 -7.59 -15.76
C GLY A 72 14.07 -8.49 -14.64
N ALA A 73 13.49 -8.35 -13.45
CA ALA A 73 13.88 -9.16 -12.30
C ALA A 73 13.64 -10.64 -12.58
N ARG A 74 14.72 -11.44 -12.57
CA ARG A 74 14.62 -12.91 -12.63
C ARG A 74 14.25 -13.45 -11.26
N ARG A 75 13.06 -14.04 -11.14
CA ARG A 75 12.55 -14.68 -9.93
C ARG A 75 12.04 -16.08 -10.26
N ILE A 76 12.17 -17.00 -9.31
CA ILE A 76 11.60 -18.34 -9.44
C ILE A 76 10.07 -18.22 -9.33
N ASN A 77 9.34 -18.85 -10.25
CA ASN A 77 7.91 -19.10 -10.08
C ASN A 77 7.75 -20.25 -9.08
N ALA A 78 7.31 -19.93 -7.86
CA ALA A 78 7.22 -20.89 -6.76
C ALA A 78 6.30 -22.07 -7.10
N GLY A 79 5.17 -21.84 -7.78
CA GLY A 79 4.20 -22.88 -8.09
C GLY A 79 4.70 -23.88 -9.13
N THR A 80 5.40 -23.41 -10.17
CA THR A 80 6.03 -24.33 -11.15
C THR A 80 7.24 -25.04 -10.55
N PHE A 81 8.01 -24.34 -9.72
CA PHE A 81 9.17 -24.90 -9.04
C PHE A 81 8.78 -26.00 -8.04
N GLU A 82 7.75 -25.78 -7.22
CA GLU A 82 7.29 -26.75 -6.22
C GLU A 82 6.75 -28.04 -6.84
N LYS A 83 6.09 -27.94 -8.01
CA LYS A 83 5.66 -29.11 -8.77
C LYS A 83 6.84 -29.97 -9.24
N ALA A 84 7.94 -29.34 -9.68
CA ALA A 84 9.12 -30.03 -10.17
C ALA A 84 10.06 -30.49 -9.02
N TYR A 85 10.14 -29.71 -7.96
CA TYR A 85 11.05 -29.88 -6.83
C TYR A 85 10.29 -29.79 -5.51
N PRO A 86 9.47 -30.79 -5.14
CA PRO A 86 8.66 -30.72 -3.93
C PRO A 86 9.52 -30.67 -2.67
N ALA A 87 9.07 -29.88 -1.67
CA ALA A 87 9.79 -29.67 -0.42
C ALA A 87 10.06 -30.96 0.38
N THR A 88 9.25 -32.00 0.19
CA THR A 88 9.44 -33.32 0.80
C THR A 88 10.69 -34.04 0.29
N LYS A 89 11.08 -33.81 -0.98
CA LYS A 89 12.26 -34.42 -1.61
C LYS A 89 13.46 -33.48 -1.61
N TYR A 90 13.23 -32.18 -1.66
CA TYR A 90 14.28 -31.17 -1.74
C TYR A 90 14.16 -30.14 -0.61
N PRO A 91 14.18 -30.54 0.67
CA PRO A 91 13.97 -29.61 1.78
C PRO A 91 15.01 -28.48 1.81
N GLY A 92 16.25 -28.75 1.37
CA GLY A 92 17.32 -27.73 1.28
C GLY A 92 17.11 -26.67 0.19
N ALA A 93 16.17 -26.87 -0.74
CA ALA A 93 15.78 -25.85 -1.73
C ALA A 93 14.76 -24.85 -1.17
N TYR A 94 14.27 -25.06 0.05
CA TYR A 94 13.25 -24.25 0.71
C TYR A 94 13.79 -23.61 1.98
N GLN A 95 13.24 -22.46 2.33
CA GLN A 95 13.55 -21.79 3.59
C GLN A 95 12.38 -21.94 4.55
N LEU A 96 12.65 -22.42 5.77
CA LEU A 96 11.68 -22.36 6.86
C LEU A 96 11.62 -20.90 7.36
N ARG A 97 10.42 -20.33 7.36
CA ARG A 97 10.16 -19.00 7.92
C ARG A 97 9.01 -19.07 8.91
N PRO A 98 9.00 -18.20 9.94
CA PRO A 98 7.84 -18.04 10.80
C PRO A 98 6.57 -17.78 9.98
N ARG A 99 5.43 -18.23 10.49
CA ARG A 99 4.14 -17.95 9.86
C ARG A 99 3.84 -16.44 9.90
N PRO A 100 2.98 -15.93 9.02
CA PRO A 100 2.52 -14.54 9.09
C PRO A 100 1.93 -14.21 10.48
N LEU A 101 2.13 -12.97 10.93
CA LEU A 101 1.67 -12.50 12.25
C LEU A 101 0.20 -12.85 12.52
N SER A 102 -0.69 -12.58 11.55
CA SER A 102 -2.13 -12.86 11.65
C SER A 102 -2.47 -14.35 11.84
N GLN A 103 -1.58 -15.25 11.43
CA GLN A 103 -1.72 -16.68 11.70
C GLN A 103 -1.12 -17.05 13.06
N LEU A 104 -0.01 -16.42 13.45
CA LEU A 104 0.61 -16.65 14.75
C LEU A 104 -0.31 -16.18 15.89
N GLU A 105 -0.96 -15.03 15.75
CA GLU A 105 -1.92 -14.51 16.74
C GLU A 105 -3.10 -15.47 16.96
N LYS A 106 -3.53 -16.19 15.92
CA LYS A 106 -4.58 -17.22 16.02
C LYS A 106 -4.11 -18.51 16.70
N LEU A 107 -2.81 -18.84 16.59
CA LEU A 107 -2.23 -20.07 17.13
C LEU A 107 -1.71 -19.91 18.56
N LEU A 108 -1.15 -18.73 18.89
CA LEU A 108 -0.40 -18.48 20.11
C LEU A 108 -1.02 -17.37 20.98
N SER A 109 -2.12 -16.74 20.54
CA SER A 109 -2.72 -15.50 21.08
C SER A 109 -1.94 -14.22 20.75
N ALA A 110 -2.63 -13.07 20.72
CA ALA A 110 -2.01 -11.78 20.39
C ALA A 110 -0.96 -11.35 21.41
N ASP A 111 -1.23 -11.55 22.70
CA ASP A 111 -0.32 -11.18 23.80
C ASP A 111 1.02 -11.91 23.71
N ALA A 112 1.02 -13.20 23.34
CA ALA A 112 2.24 -13.99 23.24
C ALA A 112 3.15 -13.60 22.06
N VAL A 113 2.60 -12.93 21.04
CA VAL A 113 3.34 -12.54 19.84
C VAL A 113 3.68 -11.03 19.85
N ALA A 114 3.10 -10.26 20.77
CA ALA A 114 3.25 -8.81 20.85
C ALA A 114 4.72 -8.35 20.95
N ASP A 115 5.52 -9.01 21.78
CA ASP A 115 6.95 -8.69 21.95
C ASP A 115 7.80 -8.90 20.67
N TYR A 116 7.28 -9.67 19.72
CA TYR A 116 7.94 -9.99 18.45
C TYR A 116 7.33 -9.26 17.25
N ALA A 117 6.21 -8.57 17.45
CA ALA A 117 5.52 -7.84 16.40
C ALA A 117 6.16 -6.45 16.20
N MET A 118 6.45 -6.11 14.95
CA MET A 118 6.87 -4.75 14.59
C MET A 118 5.68 -4.00 13.99
N SER A 119 5.24 -2.93 14.65
CA SER A 119 4.23 -2.04 14.09
C SER A 119 4.86 -1.00 13.17
N GLY A 120 4.36 -0.91 11.94
CA GLY A 120 4.67 0.21 11.05
C GLY A 120 4.08 1.52 11.56
N LYS A 121 4.51 2.64 10.96
CA LYS A 121 3.89 3.94 11.21
C LYS A 121 2.42 3.88 10.72
N PRO A 122 1.46 4.46 11.48
CA PRO A 122 0.09 4.61 11.01
C PRO A 122 0.05 5.32 9.66
N MET A 123 -0.85 4.89 8.77
CA MET A 123 -1.06 5.50 7.47
C MET A 123 -2.54 5.81 7.23
N VAL A 124 -2.80 6.86 6.47
CA VAL A 124 -4.15 7.22 6.01
C VAL A 124 -4.37 6.60 4.64
N VAL A 125 -5.49 5.89 4.49
CA VAL A 125 -5.96 5.35 3.21
C VAL A 125 -7.31 6.00 2.92
N VAL A 126 -7.44 6.57 1.73
CA VAL A 126 -8.70 7.11 1.20
C VAL A 126 -8.99 6.33 -0.09
N SER A 127 -10.23 5.85 -0.22
CA SER A 127 -10.71 4.97 -1.30
C SER A 127 -12.06 5.42 -1.81
#